data_AF-A0A2G5ZAI4-F1
#
_entry.id   AF-A0A2G5ZAI4-F1
#
_cell.length_a   1.000
_cell.length_b   1.000
_cell.length_c   1.000
_cell.angle_alpha   90.00
_cell.angle_beta   90.00
_cell.angle_gamma   90.00
#
_symmetry.space_group_name_H-M   'P 1'
#
loop_
_entity.id
_entity.type
_entity.pdbx_description
1 polymer ?
#
loop_
_entity_poly.entity_id
_entity_poly.type
_entity_poly.pdbx_seq_one_letter_code
_entity_poly.pdbx_strand_id
1 'polypeptide(L)'
;ESPDELRDIFAWHDVRTVSKSLTFQYDKILYLMDTTEENSRLAGEKIKVLDYPDGTLAFLYGHRSLKCQAFDKLACVDQGQIVDNKRLGTVLRLAQVKQDERESEGKRERSKKSPSRKAQVRIQEQLRAINPVLADPSLFVASSK
;
A
#
# COMPACT_ATOMS: atom_id res chain seq x y z
N GLU A 1 -27.27 6.66 5.39
CA GLU A 1 -25.83 6.47 5.17
C GLU A 1 -25.60 5.00 4.92
N SER A 2 -24.96 4.67 3.81
CA SER A 2 -24.55 3.29 3.56
C SER A 2 -23.30 2.99 4.42
N PRO A 3 -23.11 1.75 4.89
CA PRO A 3 -21.95 1.40 5.71
C PRO A 3 -20.61 1.66 5.01
N ASP A 4 -20.60 1.69 3.68
CA ASP A 4 -19.41 1.99 2.87
C ASP A 4 -19.04 3.47 2.89
N GLU A 5 -20.01 4.39 2.91
CA GLU A 5 -19.74 5.83 3.03
C GLU A 5 -19.01 6.16 4.33
N LEU A 6 -19.39 5.51 5.44
CA LEU A 6 -18.72 5.70 6.72
C LEU A 6 -17.28 5.17 6.69
N ARG A 7 -17.04 4.04 6.01
CA ARG A 7 -15.68 3.50 5.83
C ARG A 7 -14.81 4.46 5.05
N ASP A 8 -15.33 5.05 3.98
CA ASP A 8 -14.61 6.05 3.18
C ASP A 8 -14.28 7.29 4.02
N ILE A 9 -15.20 7.75 4.87
CA ILE A 9 -14.98 8.92 5.75
C ILE A 9 -13.88 8.66 6.77
N PHE A 10 -13.84 7.49 7.39
CA PHE A 10 -12.84 7.14 8.42
C PHE A 10 -11.51 6.63 7.85
N ALA A 11 -11.41 6.43 6.54
CA ALA A 11 -10.16 6.07 5.89
C ALA A 11 -9.14 7.21 5.97
N TRP A 12 -7.87 6.89 5.72
CA TRP A 12 -6.84 7.89 5.49
C TRP A 12 -6.89 8.37 4.03
N HIS A 13 -6.97 9.68 3.81
CA HIS A 13 -7.08 10.27 2.46
C HIS A 13 -5.75 10.88 2.04
N ASP A 14 -5.29 10.54 0.85
CA ASP A 14 -4.13 11.17 0.24
C ASP A 14 -4.43 11.52 -1.22
N VAL A 15 -3.81 12.56 -1.75
CA VAL A 15 -3.99 12.98 -3.15
C VAL A 15 -2.72 12.68 -3.92
N ARG A 16 -2.88 12.05 -5.09
CA ARG A 16 -1.78 11.71 -5.98
C ARG A 16 -2.06 12.15 -7.40
N THR A 17 -1.03 12.65 -8.06
CA THR A 17 -1.10 12.98 -9.49
C THR A 17 -0.74 11.75 -10.30
N VAL A 18 -1.56 11.46 -11.30
CA VAL A 18 -1.35 10.36 -12.25
C VAL A 18 -0.33 10.80 -13.31
N SER A 19 0.67 9.96 -13.59
CA SER A 19 1.65 10.24 -14.63
C SER A 19 1.05 10.06 -16.04
N LYS A 20 1.77 10.54 -17.06
CA LYS A 20 1.40 10.30 -18.47
C LYS A 20 1.30 8.83 -18.86
N SER A 21 1.99 7.95 -18.13
CA SER A 21 1.96 6.50 -18.31
C SER A 21 0.85 5.82 -17.51
N LEU A 22 -0.12 6.57 -16.98
CA LEU A 22 -1.22 6.05 -16.15
C LEU A 22 -0.72 5.30 -14.91
N THR A 23 0.34 5.84 -14.30
CA THR A 23 0.90 5.28 -13.05
C THR A 23 0.98 6.33 -11.97
N PHE A 24 0.91 5.91 -10.71
CA PHE A 24 1.19 6.78 -9.57
C PHE A 24 1.87 5.98 -8.46
N GLN A 25 2.57 6.68 -7.58
CA GLN A 25 3.27 6.04 -6.46
C GLN A 25 2.56 6.38 -5.15
N TYR A 26 2.28 5.34 -4.37
CA TYR A 26 1.77 5.48 -3.01
C TYR A 26 2.49 4.46 -2.11
N ASP A 27 2.99 4.93 -0.97
CA ASP A 27 3.73 4.09 0.00
C ASP A 27 4.83 3.21 -0.64
N LYS A 28 5.65 3.80 -1.53
CA LYS A 28 6.72 3.12 -2.32
C LYS A 28 6.26 1.98 -3.24
N ILE A 29 4.95 1.74 -3.37
CA ILE A 29 4.35 0.87 -4.38
C ILE A 29 3.98 1.71 -5.60
N LEU A 30 4.26 1.19 -6.79
CA LEU A 30 3.81 1.78 -8.05
C LEU A 30 2.47 1.14 -8.43
N TYR A 31 1.45 1.95 -8.63
CA TYR A 31 0.14 1.50 -9.11
C TYR A 31 0.03 1.80 -10.59
N LEU A 32 -0.35 0.80 -11.37
CA LEU A 32 -0.56 0.88 -12.80
C LEU A 32 -2.06 0.81 -13.08
N MET A 33 -2.56 1.75 -13.87
CA MET A 33 -3.94 1.73 -14.34
C MET A 33 -4.02 1.17 -15.76
N ASP A 34 -5.12 0.50 -16.07
CA ASP A 34 -5.38 0.00 -17.41
C ASP A 34 -5.53 1.14 -18.41
N THR A 35 -4.97 0.98 -19.60
CA THR A 35 -5.05 1.93 -20.72
C THR A 35 -6.41 1.87 -21.41
N THR A 36 -7.45 2.27 -20.69
CA THR A 36 -8.79 2.48 -21.25
C THR A 36 -8.95 3.92 -21.72
N GLU A 37 -9.88 4.20 -22.64
CA GLU A 37 -10.12 5.57 -23.13
C GLU A 37 -10.51 6.56 -22.02
N GLU A 38 -11.20 6.07 -20.99
CA GLU A 38 -11.57 6.88 -19.83
C GLU A 38 -10.36 7.18 -18.95
N ASN A 39 -9.49 6.18 -18.75
CA ASN A 39 -8.30 6.33 -17.92
C ASN A 39 -7.22 7.16 -18.63
N SER A 40 -7.13 7.14 -19.96
CA SER A 40 -6.15 7.94 -20.71
C SER A 40 -6.32 9.44 -20.45
N ARG A 41 -7.54 9.90 -20.20
CA ARG A 41 -7.87 11.29 -19.83
C ARG A 41 -7.44 11.65 -18.41
N LEU A 42 -7.16 10.66 -17.55
CA LEU A 42 -6.66 10.88 -16.19
C LEU A 42 -5.16 11.18 -16.17
N ALA A 43 -4.46 11.08 -17.30
CA ALA A 43 -3.05 11.42 -17.38
C ALA A 43 -2.81 12.89 -16.98
N GLY A 44 -2.10 13.10 -15.87
CA GLY A 44 -1.83 14.44 -15.31
C GLY A 44 -2.86 14.90 -14.26
N GLU A 45 -3.95 14.16 -14.08
CA GLU A 45 -5.01 14.51 -13.13
C GLU A 45 -4.70 14.05 -11.71
N LYS A 46 -5.39 14.67 -10.74
CA LYS A 46 -5.31 14.31 -9.32
C LYS A 46 -6.37 13.27 -8.96
N ILE A 47 -5.94 12.19 -8.34
CA ILE A 47 -6.78 11.13 -7.79
C ILE A 47 -6.68 11.11 -6.27
N LYS A 48 -7.74 10.62 -5.61
CA LYS A 48 -7.75 10.34 -4.17
C LYS A 48 -7.37 8.88 -3.93
N VAL A 49 -6.50 8.67 -2.95
CA VAL A 49 -6.12 7.37 -2.40
C VAL A 49 -6.75 7.28 -1.02
N LEU A 50 -7.60 6.27 -0.82
CA LEU A 50 -8.15 5.90 0.47
C LEU A 50 -7.39 4.70 1.01
N ASP A 51 -6.77 4.87 2.17
CA ASP A 51 -6.09 3.80 2.91
C ASP A 51 -6.91 3.46 4.15
N TYR A 52 -7.56 2.31 4.11
CA TYR A 52 -8.46 1.85 5.15
C TYR A 52 -7.67 1.22 6.31
N PRO A 53 -8.22 1.23 7.54
CA PRO A 53 -7.53 0.66 8.70
C PRO A 53 -7.32 -0.86 8.62
N ASP A 54 -8.03 -1.57 7.74
CA ASP A 54 -7.81 -2.99 7.44
C ASP A 54 -6.60 -3.21 6.49
N GLY A 55 -6.00 -2.13 5.97
CA GLY A 55 -4.89 -2.14 5.01
C GLY A 55 -5.34 -2.26 3.55
N THR A 56 -6.65 -2.23 3.28
CA THR A 56 -7.20 -2.16 1.92
C THR A 56 -6.98 -0.77 1.34
N LEU A 57 -6.79 -0.68 0.02
CA LEU A 57 -6.67 0.59 -0.68
C LEU A 57 -7.78 0.74 -1.72
N ALA A 58 -8.38 1.93 -1.77
CA ALA A 58 -9.24 2.33 -2.87
C ALA A 58 -8.70 3.58 -3.55
N PHE A 59 -8.91 3.65 -4.86
CA PHE A 59 -8.49 4.77 -5.70
C PHE A 59 -9.73 5.39 -6.33
N LEU A 60 -9.87 6.70 -6.16
CA LEU A 60 -11.06 7.44 -6.59
C LEU A 60 -10.69 8.64 -7.45
N TYR A 61 -11.45 8.84 -8.51
CA TYR A 61 -11.46 10.07 -9.29
C TYR A 61 -12.88 10.62 -9.34
N GLY A 62 -13.14 11.74 -8.64
CA GLY A 62 -14.49 12.23 -8.42
C GLY A 62 -15.34 11.18 -7.68
N HIS A 63 -16.34 10.62 -8.37
CA HIS A 63 -17.21 9.55 -7.87
C HIS A 63 -16.89 8.16 -8.45
N ARG A 64 -15.85 8.04 -9.29
CA ARG A 64 -15.49 6.80 -9.98
C ARG A 64 -14.38 6.08 -9.23
N SER A 65 -14.58 4.79 -8.97
CA SER A 65 -13.54 3.89 -8.46
C SER A 65 -12.63 3.41 -9.59
N LEU A 66 -11.32 3.50 -9.39
CA LEU A 66 -10.29 3.13 -10.35
C LEU A 66 -9.72 1.76 -9.99
N LYS A 67 -9.69 0.85 -10.96
CA LYS A 67 -8.98 -0.42 -10.85
C LYS A 67 -7.51 -0.20 -11.21
N CYS A 68 -6.63 -0.62 -10.30
CA CYS A 68 -5.18 -0.48 -10.44
C CYS A 68 -4.49 -1.79 -10.07
N GLN A 69 -3.44 -2.14 -10.80
CA GLN A 69 -2.54 -3.21 -10.44
C GLN A 69 -1.38 -2.66 -9.60
N ALA A 70 -1.07 -3.32 -8.48
CA ALA A 70 0.03 -2.94 -7.62
C ALA A 70 1.34 -3.61 -8.08
N PHE A 71 2.38 -2.80 -8.25
CA PHE A 71 3.75 -3.25 -8.50
C PHE A 71 4.66 -2.81 -7.35
N ASP A 72 5.09 -3.78 -6.54
CA ASP A 72 5.96 -3.51 -5.39
C ASP A 72 7.43 -3.39 -5.84
N LYS A 73 7.93 -2.15 -5.88
CA LYS A 73 9.33 -1.85 -6.20
C LYS A 73 10.32 -2.39 -5.15
N LEU A 74 9.84 -2.71 -3.95
CA LEU A 74 10.67 -3.20 -2.85
C LEU A 74 10.67 -4.73 -2.75
N ALA A 75 9.93 -5.43 -3.61
CA ALA A 75 9.89 -6.89 -3.64
C ALA A 75 11.31 -7.46 -3.61
N CYS A 76 11.61 -8.23 -2.57
CA CYS A 76 12.90 -8.88 -2.46
C CYS A 76 12.90 -10.06 -3.43
N VAL A 77 13.75 -9.96 -4.46
CA VAL A 77 14.03 -11.11 -5.32
C VAL A 77 14.98 -12.03 -4.55
N ASP A 78 14.65 -13.31 -4.45
CA ASP A 78 15.53 -14.32 -3.87
C ASP A 78 16.81 -14.38 -4.70
N GLN A 79 17.89 -13.83 -4.15
CA GLN A 79 19.21 -13.95 -4.75
C GLN A 79 19.68 -15.38 -4.45
N GLY A 80 19.35 -16.30 -5.36
CA GLY A 80 19.76 -17.70 -5.26
C GLY A 80 21.27 -17.85 -5.01
N GLN A 81 21.70 -19.06 -4.63
CA GLN A 81 23.06 -19.33 -4.20
C GLN A 81 24.10 -18.81 -5.22
N ILE A 82 24.98 -17.91 -4.77
CA ILE A 82 26.10 -17.41 -5.58
C ILE A 82 27.11 -18.56 -5.73
N VAL A 83 27.11 -19.20 -6.90
CA VAL A 83 28.04 -20.29 -7.24
C VAL A 83 29.40 -19.72 -7.67
N ASP A 84 30.48 -20.49 -7.47
CA ASP A 84 31.86 -20.10 -7.83
C ASP A 84 32.07 -20.06 -9.36
N ASN A 85 31.59 -18.99 -9.97
CA ASN A 85 31.94 -18.62 -11.33
C ASN A 85 32.99 -17.50 -11.27
N LYS A 86 34.18 -17.75 -11.82
CA LYS A 86 35.42 -16.97 -11.65
C LYS A 86 35.29 -15.44 -11.75
N ARG A 87 34.29 -14.92 -12.47
CA ARG A 87 34.07 -13.47 -12.61
C ARG A 87 32.70 -13.01 -12.13
N LEU A 88 31.69 -13.90 -12.11
CA LEU A 88 30.32 -13.55 -11.73
C LEU A 88 30.12 -13.59 -10.21
N GLY A 89 30.78 -14.51 -9.49
CA GLY A 89 30.65 -14.63 -8.04
C GLY A 89 31.09 -13.37 -7.29
N THR A 90 32.19 -12.75 -7.71
CA THR A 90 32.69 -11.49 -7.13
C THR A 90 31.73 -10.32 -7.36
N VAL A 91 31.13 -10.23 -8.56
CA VAL A 91 30.17 -9.16 -8.91
C VAL A 91 28.87 -9.32 -8.12
N LEU A 92 28.36 -10.56 -7.99
CA LEU A 92 27.16 -10.83 -7.21
C LEU A 92 27.37 -10.55 -5.71
N ARG A 93 28.54 -10.88 -5.16
CA ARG A 93 28.89 -10.54 -3.77
C ARG A 93 28.93 -9.02 -3.54
N LEU A 94 29.48 -8.28 -4.49
CA LEU A 94 29.48 -6.81 -4.44
C LEU A 94 28.06 -6.23 -4.56
N ALA A 95 27.19 -6.84 -5.37
CA ALA A 95 25.78 -6.45 -5.46
C ALA A 95 25.04 -6.70 -4.15
N GLN A 96 25.30 -7.84 -3.48
CA GLN A 96 24.74 -8.17 -2.18
C GLN A 96 25.14 -7.17 -1.10
N VAL A 97 26.44 -6.86 -0.97
CA VAL A 97 26.93 -5.85 -0.01
C VAL A 97 26.25 -4.50 -0.21
N LYS A 98 26.11 -4.03 -1.46
CA LYS A 98 25.39 -2.78 -1.76
C LYS A 98 23.90 -2.85 -1.44
N GLN A 99 23.29 -4.02 -1.49
CA GLN A 99 21.89 -4.21 -1.12
C GLN A 99 21.72 -4.15 0.40
N ASP A 100 22.61 -4.80 1.15
CA ASP A 100 22.65 -4.78 2.62
C ASP A 100 22.94 -3.36 3.15
N GLU A 101 23.83 -2.61 2.50
CA GLU A 101 24.07 -1.19 2.81
C GLU A 101 22.77 -0.37 2.65
N ARG A 102 22.04 -0.55 1.55
CA ARG A 102 20.78 0.17 1.32
C ARG A 102 19.67 -0.22 2.31
N GLU A 103 19.71 -1.45 2.82
CA GLU A 103 18.82 -1.92 3.88
C GLU A 103 19.17 -1.26 5.22
N SER A 104 20.44 -1.28 5.61
CA SER A 104 20.90 -0.68 6.86
C SER A 104 20.72 0.83 6.91
N GLU A 105 20.83 1.52 5.77
CA GLU A 105 20.51 2.95 5.62
C GLU A 105 19.00 3.25 5.63
N GLY A 106 18.13 2.22 5.75
CA GLY A 106 16.67 2.37 5.73
C GLY A 106 16.11 2.82 4.38
N LYS A 107 16.89 2.82 3.30
CA LYS A 107 16.45 3.26 1.97
C LYS A 107 15.37 2.34 1.39
N ARG A 108 15.32 1.08 1.84
CA ARG A 108 14.28 0.09 1.51
C ARG A 108 13.07 0.11 2.46
N GLU A 109 13.06 0.92 3.53
CA GLU A 109 11.88 1.05 4.40
C GLU A 109 10.73 1.74 3.67
N ARG A 110 9.48 1.43 3.99
CA ARG A 110 8.31 2.12 3.42
C ARG A 110 8.18 3.57 3.91
N SER A 111 7.24 4.33 3.33
CA SER A 111 7.10 5.76 3.67
C SER A 111 6.70 5.93 5.14
N LYS A 112 7.45 6.74 5.90
CA LYS A 112 7.08 7.09 7.29
C LYS A 112 5.91 8.08 7.38
N LYS A 113 5.52 8.68 6.24
CA LYS A 113 4.41 9.65 6.13
C LYS A 113 3.06 8.98 5.86
N SER A 114 3.06 7.68 5.61
CA SER A 114 1.86 6.88 5.37
C SER A 114 1.73 5.86 6.49
N PRO A 115 0.50 5.50 6.88
CA PRO A 115 0.32 4.51 7.92
C PRO A 115 0.88 3.15 7.47
N SER A 116 1.52 2.44 8.40
CA SER A 116 2.10 1.11 8.11
C SER A 116 1.00 0.06 8.14
N ARG A 117 0.72 -0.58 6.99
CA ARG A 117 -0.34 -1.59 6.86
C ARG A 117 -0.18 -2.77 7.82
N LYS A 118 1.05 -3.28 7.99
CA LYS A 118 1.32 -4.36 8.96
C LYS A 118 1.08 -3.91 10.40
N ALA A 119 1.38 -2.65 10.71
CA ALA A 119 1.11 -2.11 12.03
C ALA A 119 -0.40 -1.92 12.24
N GLN A 120 -1.14 -1.44 11.25
CA GLN A 120 -2.60 -1.26 11.32
C GLN A 120 -3.32 -2.58 11.57
N VAL A 121 -3.03 -3.64 10.81
CA VAL A 121 -3.64 -4.97 11.00
C VAL A 121 -3.38 -5.48 12.42
N ARG A 122 -2.13 -5.39 12.89
CA ARG A 122 -1.76 -5.82 14.25
C ARG A 122 -2.48 -5.01 15.33
N ILE A 123 -2.56 -3.69 15.16
CA ILE A 123 -3.28 -2.81 16.10
C ILE A 123 -4.77 -3.16 16.10
N GLN A 124 -5.36 -3.43 14.94
CA GLN A 124 -6.77 -3.79 14.83
C GLN A 124 -7.07 -5.14 15.48
N GLU A 125 -6.20 -6.14 15.30
CA GLU A 125 -6.29 -7.43 16.00
C GLU A 125 -6.22 -7.25 17.52
N GLN A 126 -5.29 -6.41 18.02
CA GLN A 126 -5.19 -6.08 19.43
C GLN A 126 -6.45 -5.39 19.95
N LEU A 127 -6.99 -4.43 19.21
CA LEU A 127 -8.23 -3.73 19.57
C LEU A 127 -9.43 -4.68 19.60
N ARG A 128 -9.52 -5.65 18.69
CA ARG A 128 -10.55 -6.70 18.69
C ARG A 128 -10.44 -7.64 19.89
N ALA A 129 -9.22 -7.95 20.33
CA ALA A 129 -8.99 -8.77 21.52
C ALA A 129 -9.43 -8.05 22.81
N ILE A 130 -9.28 -6.71 22.86
CA ILE A 130 -9.68 -5.89 24.00
C ILE A 130 -11.18 -5.59 23.96
N ASN A 131 -11.73 -5.30 22.78
CA ASN A 131 -13.13 -4.94 22.59
C ASN A 131 -13.83 -5.90 21.61
N PRO A 132 -14.59 -6.90 22.11
CA PRO A 132 -15.25 -7.89 21.28
C PRO A 132 -16.34 -7.29 20.37
N VAL A 133 -16.88 -6.10 20.69
CA VAL A 133 -17.82 -5.38 19.83
C VAL A 133 -17.19 -4.95 18.51
N LEU A 134 -15.87 -4.73 18.48
CA LEU A 134 -15.15 -4.42 17.24
C LEU A 134 -14.94 -5.65 16.34
N ALA A 135 -15.10 -6.85 16.90
CA ALA A 135 -15.04 -8.12 16.16
C ALA A 135 -16.44 -8.51 15.65
N ASP A 136 -17.45 -8.38 16.51
CA ASP A 136 -18.85 -8.61 16.16
C ASP A 136 -19.71 -7.41 16.62
N PRO A 137 -20.14 -6.54 15.69
CA PRO A 137 -20.97 -5.38 16.00
C PRO A 137 -22.30 -5.73 16.65
N SER A 138 -22.79 -6.97 16.49
CA SER A 138 -24.06 -7.43 17.06
C SER A 138 -24.02 -7.57 18.59
N LEU A 139 -22.81 -7.67 19.17
CA LEU A 139 -22.60 -7.70 20.62
C LEU A 139 -22.78 -6.33 21.28
N PHE A 140 -22.90 -5.26 20.50
CA PHE A 140 -23.15 -3.93 21.04
C PHE A 140 -24.58 -3.84 21.60
N VAL A 141 -24.69 -3.79 22.92
CA VAL A 141 -25.95 -3.46 23.60
C VAL A 141 -25.87 -1.99 24.00
N ALA A 142 -26.62 -1.15 23.29
CA ALA A 142 -26.78 0.24 23.69
C ALA A 142 -27.48 0.29 25.06
N SER A 143 -26.87 0.95 26.05
CA SER A 143 -27.55 1.21 27.31
C SER A 143 -28.69 2.19 27.02
N SER A 144 -29.93 1.69 27.03
CA SER A 144 -31.10 2.55 27.02
C SER A 144 -31.09 3.35 28.34
N LYS A 145 -31.12 4.67 28.21
CA LYS A 145 -31.46 5.62 29.27
C LYS A 145 -32.66 6.42 28.78
#